data_AF-A0A3D4YZG7-F1
#
_entry.id   AF-A0A3D4YZG7-F1
#
_cell.length_a   1.000
_cell.length_b   1.000
_cell.length_c   1.000
_cell.angle_alpha   90.00
_cell.angle_beta   90.00
_cell.angle_gamma   90.00
#
_symmetry.space_group_name_H-M   'P 1'
#
loop_
_entity.id
_entity.type
_entity.pdbx_description
1 polymer ?
#
loop_
_entity_poly.entity_id
_entity_poly.type
_entity_poly.pdbx_seq_one_letter_code
_entity_poly.pdbx_strand_id
1 'polypeptide(L)'
;MNLLKDPWIPVRSESGAGEFQLLTYQQLLCEPGDWQVSLPRDDLELACVQLLICMTQVMFLSDDERLLLARIQEALAAEDYEAGIKPYREWFDLDHPTQPFLQIRGVKSAEETPIQKLLIGLPEGNNHAFFNEAGEVRHLSGAVAAIALFNQASNCPSFGGGFKAGLRGGSPITTLVFGSNLREMLWRNVSKKSLLEERQIAMPGSAKDSPTWIDPIVEKSTIHWNEIGLARGLFWQ
;
A
#
# COMPACT_ATOMS: atom_id res chain seq x y z
N MET A 1 5.82 -5.99 12.55
CA MET A 1 6.55 -6.00 11.26
C MET A 1 6.41 -4.60 10.69
N ASN A 2 7.52 -3.90 10.45
CA ASN A 2 7.54 -2.55 9.94
C ASN A 2 7.95 -2.53 8.46
N LEU A 3 7.08 -2.04 7.57
CA LEU A 3 7.27 -2.08 6.11
C LEU A 3 8.45 -1.21 5.62
N LEU A 4 9.01 -0.34 6.47
CA LEU A 4 10.18 0.49 6.16
C LEU A 4 11.51 -0.15 6.62
N LYS A 5 11.47 -1.23 7.40
CA LYS A 5 12.66 -1.83 8.01
C LYS A 5 12.81 -3.31 7.70
N ASP A 6 11.70 -4.04 7.78
CA ASP A 6 11.70 -5.50 7.67
C ASP A 6 11.61 -5.94 6.20
N PRO A 7 12.14 -7.12 5.85
CA PRO A 7 11.95 -7.71 4.54
C PRO A 7 10.50 -8.20 4.39
N TRP A 8 9.75 -7.61 3.47
CA TRP A 8 8.33 -7.95 3.24
C TRP A 8 7.92 -7.98 1.77
N ILE A 9 8.73 -7.42 0.87
CA ILE A 9 8.36 -7.27 -0.54
C ILE A 9 8.67 -8.58 -1.27
N PRO A 10 7.65 -9.36 -1.69
CA PRO A 10 7.86 -10.67 -2.29
C PRO A 10 8.26 -10.54 -3.74
N VAL A 11 9.48 -10.94 -4.08
CA VAL A 11 10.02 -10.78 -5.43
C VAL A 11 10.77 -12.01 -5.93
N ARG A 12 11.00 -12.03 -7.24
CA ARG A 12 11.99 -12.88 -7.91
C ARG A 12 12.84 -12.00 -8.84
N SER A 13 14.10 -12.39 -9.03
CA SER A 13 14.98 -11.76 -10.01
C SER A 13 14.80 -12.35 -11.41
N GLU A 14 15.57 -11.85 -12.39
CA GLU A 14 15.68 -12.43 -13.73
C GLU A 14 14.32 -12.59 -14.41
N SER A 15 13.53 -11.51 -14.38
CA SER A 15 12.17 -11.51 -14.93
C SER A 15 11.25 -12.63 -14.39
N GLY A 16 11.40 -12.98 -13.11
CA GLY A 16 10.55 -13.95 -12.43
C GLY A 16 11.11 -15.39 -12.38
N ALA A 17 12.24 -15.65 -13.03
CA ALA A 17 12.87 -16.99 -13.05
C ALA A 17 13.79 -17.25 -11.85
N GLY A 18 14.29 -16.18 -11.20
CA GLY A 18 15.21 -16.28 -10.08
C GLY A 18 14.57 -16.80 -8.79
N GLU A 19 15.40 -16.97 -7.76
CA GLU A 19 14.94 -17.41 -6.43
C GLU A 19 13.97 -16.41 -5.80
N PHE A 20 13.01 -16.95 -5.05
CA PHE A 20 12.07 -16.13 -4.30
C PHE A 20 12.77 -15.49 -3.10
N GLN A 21 12.55 -14.19 -2.91
CA GLN A 21 13.11 -13.43 -1.82
C GLN A 21 12.11 -12.42 -1.27
N LEU A 22 12.28 -12.05 0.01
CA LEU A 22 11.63 -10.89 0.60
C LEU A 22 12.65 -9.76 0.67
N LEU A 23 12.42 -8.68 -0.08
CA LEU A 23 13.25 -7.48 0.02
C LEU A 23 12.73 -6.54 1.11
N THR A 24 13.64 -5.80 1.70
CA THR A 24 13.31 -4.56 2.41
C THR A 24 12.98 -3.45 1.40
N TYR A 25 12.23 -2.44 1.83
CA TYR A 25 11.94 -1.29 0.99
C TYR A 25 13.21 -0.49 0.62
N GLN A 26 14.21 -0.47 1.51
CA GLN A 26 15.51 0.14 1.23
C GLN A 26 16.25 -0.59 0.12
N GLN A 27 16.34 -1.93 0.18
CA GLN A 27 16.99 -2.73 -0.87
C GLN A 27 16.35 -2.47 -2.24
N LEU A 28 15.01 -2.42 -2.31
CA LEU A 28 14.30 -2.16 -3.57
C LEU A 28 14.65 -0.80 -4.19
N LEU A 29 14.80 0.25 -3.38
CA LEU A 29 15.03 1.61 -3.88
C LEU A 29 16.52 1.96 -4.06
N CYS A 30 17.39 1.42 -3.21
CA CYS A 30 18.80 1.84 -3.11
C CYS A 30 19.79 0.87 -3.76
N GLU A 31 19.40 -0.39 -3.99
CA GLU A 31 20.29 -1.39 -4.58
C GLU A 31 19.91 -1.67 -6.05
N PRO A 32 20.90 -1.94 -6.92
CA PRO A 32 20.61 -2.40 -8.26
C PRO A 32 19.96 -3.79 -8.21
N GLY A 33 18.94 -4.00 -9.03
CA GLY A 33 18.35 -5.32 -9.20
C GLY A 33 17.20 -5.34 -10.21
N ASP A 34 17.11 -6.43 -10.96
CA ASP A 34 15.99 -6.72 -11.86
C ASP A 34 14.94 -7.53 -11.11
N TRP A 35 14.10 -6.83 -10.33
CA TRP A 35 13.08 -7.46 -9.48
C TRP A 35 11.71 -7.38 -10.11
N GLN A 36 10.91 -8.42 -9.92
CA GLN A 36 9.47 -8.43 -10.17
C GLN A 36 8.74 -8.97 -8.94
N VAL A 37 7.57 -8.41 -8.62
CA VAL A 37 6.73 -8.95 -7.54
C VAL A 37 6.36 -10.39 -7.89
N SER A 38 6.34 -11.27 -6.89
CA SER A 38 5.99 -12.68 -7.06
C SER A 38 5.07 -13.14 -5.94
N LEU A 39 3.77 -13.23 -6.23
CA LEU A 39 2.74 -13.80 -5.38
C LEU A 39 1.89 -14.78 -6.20
N PRO A 40 1.19 -15.73 -5.56
CA PRO A 40 0.34 -16.68 -6.27
C PRO A 40 -0.93 -16.06 -6.88
N ARG A 41 -1.11 -14.73 -6.79
CA ARG A 41 -2.32 -14.02 -7.18
C ARG A 41 -2.00 -12.62 -7.72
N ASP A 42 -2.34 -12.38 -8.98
CA ASP A 42 -2.09 -11.11 -9.68
C ASP A 42 -2.73 -9.88 -9.00
N ASP A 43 -3.90 -10.05 -8.37
CA ASP A 43 -4.57 -8.95 -7.67
C ASP A 43 -3.79 -8.50 -6.42
N LEU A 44 -3.12 -9.44 -5.74
CA LEU A 44 -2.20 -9.12 -4.65
C LEU A 44 -0.86 -8.60 -5.14
N GLU A 45 -0.36 -9.05 -6.31
CA GLU A 45 0.81 -8.44 -6.94
C GLU A 45 0.55 -6.97 -7.29
N LEU A 46 -0.59 -6.68 -7.94
CA LEU A 46 -1.02 -5.33 -8.25
C LEU A 46 -1.14 -4.47 -6.97
N ALA A 47 -1.75 -5.01 -5.92
CA ALA A 47 -1.86 -4.31 -4.64
C ALA A 47 -0.49 -4.03 -4.00
N CYS A 48 0.46 -4.96 -4.11
CA CYS A 48 1.83 -4.76 -3.63
C CYS A 48 2.53 -3.62 -4.39
N VAL A 49 2.46 -3.64 -5.74
CA VAL A 49 3.04 -2.58 -6.58
C VAL A 49 2.39 -1.23 -6.27
N GLN A 50 1.06 -1.18 -6.16
CA GLN A 50 0.34 0.05 -5.86
C GLN A 50 0.69 0.59 -4.46
N LEU A 51 0.78 -0.27 -3.45
CA LEU A 51 1.20 0.12 -2.10
C LEU A 51 2.60 0.75 -2.12
N LEU A 52 3.55 0.12 -2.82
CA LEU A 52 4.91 0.64 -2.98
C LEU A 52 4.94 1.98 -3.73
N ILE A 53 4.10 2.16 -4.76
CA ILE A 53 3.95 3.45 -5.45
C ILE A 53 3.43 4.52 -4.47
N CYS A 54 2.40 4.22 -3.69
CA CYS A 54 1.86 5.15 -2.68
C CYS A 54 2.91 5.53 -1.63
N MET A 55 3.68 4.56 -1.13
CA MET A 55 4.81 4.81 -0.22
C MET A 55 5.86 5.72 -0.87
N THR A 56 6.25 5.42 -2.11
CA THR A 56 7.26 6.20 -2.84
C THR A 56 6.78 7.62 -3.12
N GLN A 57 5.52 7.78 -3.53
CA GLN A 57 4.89 9.07 -3.81
C GLN A 57 4.87 9.99 -2.59
N VAL A 58 4.61 9.45 -1.40
CA VAL A 58 4.52 10.22 -0.15
C VAL A 58 5.89 10.54 0.41
N MET A 59 6.82 9.58 0.43
CA MET A 59 8.13 9.73 1.09
C MET A 59 9.17 10.42 0.21
N PHE A 60 9.05 10.26 -1.11
CA PHE A 60 10.01 10.74 -2.09
C PHE A 60 9.31 11.53 -3.19
N LEU A 61 8.48 12.50 -2.79
CA LEU A 61 7.89 13.44 -3.72
C LEU A 61 9.00 14.12 -4.54
N SER A 62 8.85 14.15 -5.87
CA SER A 62 9.83 14.79 -6.76
C SER A 62 9.42 16.23 -7.01
N ASP A 63 10.29 17.19 -6.70
CA ASP A 63 10.01 18.61 -6.89
C ASP A 63 9.89 18.99 -8.37
N ASP A 64 10.70 18.37 -9.22
CA ASP A 64 10.71 18.61 -10.66
C ASP A 64 10.90 17.34 -11.50
N GLU A 65 10.79 17.51 -12.81
CA GLU A 65 10.90 16.44 -13.80
C GLU A 65 12.32 15.88 -13.92
N ARG A 66 13.36 16.70 -13.71
CA ARG A 66 14.75 16.25 -13.80
C ARG A 66 15.07 15.28 -12.67
N LEU A 67 14.63 15.59 -11.44
CA LEU A 67 14.77 14.72 -10.29
C LEU A 67 14.00 13.41 -10.48
N LEU A 68 12.78 13.47 -11.03
CA LEU A 68 12.00 12.26 -11.31
C LEU A 68 12.69 11.37 -12.35
N LEU A 69 13.21 11.95 -13.44
CA LEU A 69 13.97 11.22 -14.46
C LEU A 69 15.23 10.58 -13.88
N ALA A 70 15.96 11.30 -13.01
CA ALA A 70 17.12 10.75 -12.32
C ALA A 70 16.73 9.55 -11.44
N ARG A 71 15.64 9.65 -10.66
CA ARG A 71 15.14 8.55 -9.81
C ARG A 71 14.66 7.32 -10.59
N ILE A 72 14.14 7.52 -11.81
CA ILE A 72 13.82 6.42 -12.73
C ILE A 72 15.11 5.70 -13.15
N GLN A 73 16.14 6.45 -13.52
CA GLN A 73 17.38 5.90 -14.10
C GLN A 73 18.31 5.29 -13.04
N GLU A 74 18.44 5.93 -11.88
CA GLU A 74 19.45 5.61 -10.88
C GLU A 74 18.81 5.16 -9.56
N ALA A 75 19.52 4.31 -8.81
CA ALA A 75 19.10 3.90 -7.47
C ALA A 75 19.18 5.09 -6.51
N LEU A 76 18.28 5.13 -5.53
CA LEU A 76 18.23 6.18 -4.52
C LEU A 76 19.44 6.05 -3.58
N ALA A 77 20.11 7.15 -3.25
CA ALA A 77 21.17 7.12 -2.24
C ALA A 77 20.61 6.69 -0.88
N ALA A 78 21.39 5.96 -0.08
CA ALA A 78 20.94 5.47 1.22
C ALA A 78 20.64 6.62 2.19
N GLU A 79 21.36 7.73 2.09
CA GLU A 79 21.16 8.94 2.87
C GLU A 79 19.84 9.62 2.50
N ASP A 80 19.50 9.68 1.21
CA ASP A 80 18.23 10.23 0.74
C ASP A 80 17.05 9.35 1.17
N TYR A 81 17.22 8.03 1.14
CA TYR A 81 16.23 7.09 1.67
C TYR A 81 15.94 7.36 3.14
N GLU A 82 16.99 7.39 3.96
CA GLU A 82 16.90 7.62 5.40
C GLU A 82 16.25 8.98 5.72
N ALA A 83 16.62 10.04 4.98
CA ALA A 83 16.00 11.35 5.11
C ALA A 83 14.50 11.34 4.76
N GLY A 84 14.12 10.66 3.67
CA GLY A 84 12.74 10.62 3.18
C GLY A 84 11.79 9.80 4.06
N ILE A 85 12.26 8.70 4.65
CA ILE A 85 11.41 7.87 5.53
C ILE A 85 11.29 8.42 6.95
N LYS A 86 12.22 9.28 7.39
CA LYS A 86 12.31 9.78 8.77
C LYS A 86 10.99 10.32 9.34
N PRO A 87 10.18 11.10 8.61
CA PRO A 87 8.91 11.62 9.13
C PRO A 87 7.81 10.57 9.30
N TYR A 88 8.00 9.36 8.75
CA TYR A 88 6.96 8.34 8.59
C TYR A 88 7.28 7.02 9.32
N ARG A 89 8.39 6.95 10.06
CA ARG A 89 8.91 5.71 10.68
C ARG A 89 7.87 4.92 11.49
N GLU A 90 6.99 5.64 12.17
CA GLU A 90 5.97 5.05 13.06
C GLU A 90 4.66 4.70 12.34
N TRP A 91 4.48 5.10 11.07
CA TRP A 91 3.22 4.89 10.35
C TRP A 91 3.08 3.47 9.77
N PHE A 92 4.18 2.78 9.54
CA PHE A 92 4.22 1.56 8.73
C PHE A 92 4.49 0.29 9.55
N ASP A 93 4.19 0.31 10.85
CA ASP A 93 4.25 -0.88 11.69
C ASP A 93 2.88 -1.59 11.74
N LEU A 94 2.83 -2.79 11.17
CA LEU A 94 1.64 -3.62 11.06
C LEU A 94 1.04 -4.00 12.42
N ASP A 95 1.87 -4.12 13.46
CA ASP A 95 1.43 -4.52 14.80
C ASP A 95 1.76 -3.45 15.86
N HIS A 96 1.80 -2.18 15.45
CA HIS A 96 2.06 -1.08 16.38
C HIS A 96 1.07 -1.12 17.57
N PRO A 97 1.51 -0.92 18.82
CA PRO A 97 0.66 -1.08 20.00
C PRO A 97 -0.60 -0.21 19.98
N THR A 98 -0.51 1.01 19.43
CA THR A 98 -1.61 1.98 19.37
C THR A 98 -2.12 2.30 17.96
N GLN A 99 -1.22 2.48 16.98
CA GLN A 99 -1.53 2.96 15.62
C GLN A 99 -1.06 1.96 14.54
N PRO A 100 -1.60 0.72 14.51
CA PRO A 100 -1.20 -0.31 13.55
C PRO A 100 -1.54 0.11 12.11
N PHE A 101 -0.62 -0.14 11.18
CA PHE A 101 -0.78 0.17 9.76
C PHE A 101 -2.12 -0.35 9.20
N LEU A 102 -2.91 0.55 8.60
CA LEU A 102 -4.25 0.31 8.02
C LEU A 102 -5.26 -0.35 8.96
N GLN A 103 -5.13 -0.13 10.27
CA GLN A 103 -5.96 -0.78 11.28
C GLN A 103 -6.30 0.20 12.42
N ILE A 104 -7.32 -0.15 13.21
CA ILE A 104 -7.71 0.58 14.42
C ILE A 104 -7.69 -0.37 15.61
N ARG A 105 -7.09 0.04 16.73
CA ARG A 105 -7.11 -0.74 17.97
C ARG A 105 -8.45 -0.60 18.71
N GLY A 106 -8.80 -1.62 19.49
CA GLY A 106 -10.01 -1.59 20.32
C GLY A 106 -11.32 -1.83 19.56
N VAL A 107 -11.26 -2.40 18.37
CA VAL A 107 -12.45 -2.84 17.62
C VAL A 107 -13.20 -3.90 18.42
N LYS A 108 -14.50 -3.68 18.62
CA LYS A 108 -15.39 -4.65 19.25
C LYS A 108 -16.10 -5.44 18.17
N SER A 109 -15.99 -6.77 18.22
CA SER A 109 -16.74 -7.69 17.37
C SER A 109 -17.38 -8.77 18.24
N ALA A 110 -18.56 -9.24 17.84
CA ALA A 110 -19.21 -10.37 18.49
C ALA A 110 -18.50 -11.70 18.16
N GLU A 111 -17.92 -11.80 16.96
CA GLU A 111 -17.22 -12.98 16.47
C GLU A 111 -15.93 -12.58 15.75
N GLU A 112 -14.93 -13.47 15.77
CA GLU A 112 -13.72 -13.28 15.00
C GLU A 112 -14.01 -13.46 13.51
N THR A 113 -13.65 -12.47 12.70
CA THR A 113 -13.79 -12.55 11.25
C THR A 113 -12.64 -13.39 10.69
N PRO A 114 -12.89 -14.46 9.91
CA PRO A 114 -11.84 -15.29 9.33
C PRO A 114 -10.90 -14.48 8.42
N ILE A 115 -9.59 -14.76 8.50
CA ILE A 115 -8.57 -14.05 7.71
C ILE A 115 -8.78 -14.18 6.20
N GLN A 116 -9.38 -15.29 5.76
CA GLN A 116 -9.79 -15.53 4.38
C GLN A 116 -10.68 -14.41 3.81
N LYS A 117 -11.41 -13.68 4.65
CA LYS A 117 -12.25 -12.56 4.20
C LYS A 117 -11.44 -11.42 3.57
N LEU A 118 -10.17 -11.26 3.92
CA LEU A 118 -9.27 -10.29 3.27
C LEU A 118 -8.83 -10.72 1.86
N LEU A 119 -9.09 -11.97 1.47
CA LEU A 119 -8.70 -12.56 0.19
C LEU A 119 -9.90 -12.59 -0.76
N ILE A 120 -10.21 -11.45 -1.38
CA ILE A 120 -11.37 -11.28 -2.27
C ILE A 120 -11.46 -12.39 -3.31
N GLY A 121 -12.68 -12.86 -3.55
CA GLY A 121 -12.98 -13.97 -4.45
C GLY A 121 -13.02 -15.33 -3.77
N LEU A 122 -12.48 -15.47 -2.55
CA LEU A 122 -12.67 -16.66 -1.73
C LEU A 122 -14.02 -16.62 -0.99
N PRO A 123 -14.64 -17.78 -0.73
CA PRO A 123 -15.92 -17.82 -0.04
C PRO A 123 -15.80 -17.38 1.41
N GLU A 124 -16.80 -16.63 1.83
CA GLU A 124 -17.13 -16.36 3.22
C GLU A 124 -18.13 -17.45 3.64
N GLY A 125 -18.10 -17.96 4.89
CA GLY A 125 -18.86 -19.16 5.30
C GLY A 125 -20.39 -19.17 5.07
N ASN A 126 -20.97 -18.09 4.55
CA ASN A 126 -22.37 -17.95 4.12
C ASN A 126 -22.61 -18.08 2.60
N ASN A 127 -21.55 -18.16 1.78
CA ASN A 127 -21.62 -18.32 0.33
C ASN A 127 -21.44 -19.80 -0.08
N HIS A 128 -21.94 -20.18 -1.26
CA HIS A 128 -21.77 -21.54 -1.78
C HIS A 128 -20.29 -21.87 -2.08
N ALA A 129 -19.65 -22.58 -1.15
CA ALA A 129 -18.33 -23.17 -1.31
C ALA A 129 -18.43 -24.43 -2.20
N PHE A 130 -18.25 -24.26 -3.51
CA PHE A 130 -18.18 -25.40 -4.45
C PHE A 130 -16.75 -25.67 -4.92
N PHE A 131 -16.01 -24.63 -5.31
CA PHE A 131 -14.64 -24.76 -5.82
C PHE A 131 -13.56 -24.52 -4.76
N ASN A 132 -13.87 -23.68 -3.76
CA ASN A 132 -12.98 -23.31 -2.66
C ASN A 132 -13.73 -23.53 -1.35
N GLU A 133 -13.04 -23.96 -0.30
CA GLU A 133 -13.65 -24.17 1.01
C GLU A 133 -13.70 -22.87 1.82
N ALA A 134 -14.76 -22.68 2.60
CA ALA A 134 -14.82 -21.58 3.55
C ALA A 134 -13.82 -21.83 4.70
N GLY A 135 -12.89 -20.89 4.91
CA GLY A 135 -11.89 -20.99 5.98
C GLY A 135 -10.73 -21.93 5.68
N GLU A 136 -10.48 -22.27 4.41
CA GLU A 136 -9.27 -23.01 4.00
C GLU A 136 -8.00 -22.20 4.29
N VAL A 137 -8.05 -20.87 4.13
CA VAL A 137 -6.97 -19.97 4.52
C VAL A 137 -7.12 -19.58 5.97
N ARG A 138 -6.26 -20.17 6.82
CA ARG A 138 -6.26 -19.94 8.28
C ARG A 138 -5.19 -18.97 8.76
N HIS A 139 -4.15 -18.76 7.97
CA HIS A 139 -3.00 -17.94 8.35
C HIS A 139 -2.49 -17.16 7.14
N LEU A 140 -2.01 -15.94 7.37
CA LEU A 140 -1.24 -15.15 6.41
C LEU A 140 0.07 -14.72 7.07
N SER A 141 1.13 -14.61 6.27
CA SER A 141 2.35 -13.93 6.73
C SER A 141 2.07 -12.43 6.90
N GLY A 142 2.90 -11.74 7.69
CA GLY A 142 2.78 -10.28 7.85
C GLY A 142 2.84 -9.53 6.52
N ALA A 143 3.71 -9.96 5.60
CA ALA A 143 3.84 -9.39 4.25
C ALA A 143 2.51 -9.47 3.48
N VAL A 144 1.92 -10.67 3.40
CA VAL A 144 0.66 -10.86 2.66
C VAL A 144 -0.50 -10.17 3.36
N ALA A 145 -0.52 -10.14 4.70
CA ALA A 145 -1.54 -9.41 5.46
C ALA A 145 -1.52 -7.90 5.19
N ALA A 146 -0.34 -7.27 5.14
CA ALA A 146 -0.21 -5.85 4.83
C ALA A 146 -0.69 -5.52 3.40
N ILE A 147 -0.33 -6.37 2.43
CA ILE A 147 -0.77 -6.24 1.03
C ILE A 147 -2.29 -6.43 0.92
N ALA A 148 -2.84 -7.45 1.58
CA ALA A 148 -4.27 -7.74 1.54
C ALA A 148 -5.11 -6.63 2.20
N LEU A 149 -4.65 -6.04 3.31
CA LEU A 149 -5.29 -4.87 3.94
C LEU A 149 -5.34 -3.68 2.97
N PHE A 150 -4.22 -3.38 2.30
CA PHE A 150 -4.19 -2.30 1.31
C PHE A 150 -5.08 -2.59 0.10
N ASN A 151 -5.08 -3.84 -0.39
CA ASN A 151 -5.95 -4.27 -1.48
C ASN A 151 -7.42 -4.06 -1.11
N GLN A 152 -7.81 -4.50 0.09
CA GLN A 152 -9.17 -4.37 0.61
C GLN A 152 -9.63 -2.92 0.67
N ALA A 153 -8.76 -2.01 1.11
CA ALA A 153 -9.08 -0.59 1.22
C ALA A 153 -9.12 0.14 -0.15
N SER A 154 -8.34 -0.33 -1.12
CA SER A 154 -8.07 0.42 -2.35
C SER A 154 -8.77 -0.11 -3.60
N ASN A 155 -8.85 -1.43 -3.76
CA ASN A 155 -9.19 -2.09 -5.03
C ASN A 155 -10.40 -3.02 -4.92
N CYS A 156 -10.80 -3.37 -3.72
CA CYS A 156 -11.84 -4.35 -3.46
C CYS A 156 -13.22 -3.70 -3.26
N PRO A 157 -14.31 -4.46 -3.42
CA PRO A 157 -15.62 -4.01 -2.96
C PRO A 157 -15.62 -3.93 -1.42
N SER A 158 -16.54 -3.14 -0.86
CA SER A 158 -16.74 -3.16 0.59
C SER A 158 -17.29 -4.51 1.03
N PHE A 159 -17.13 -4.86 2.31
CA PHE A 159 -17.70 -6.09 2.90
C PHE A 159 -19.24 -6.07 3.01
N GLY A 160 -19.94 -5.14 2.36
CA GLY A 160 -21.39 -5.00 2.40
C GLY A 160 -21.87 -4.10 3.55
N GLY A 161 -23.05 -4.41 4.09
CA GLY A 161 -23.79 -3.53 5.01
C GLY A 161 -22.95 -3.04 6.19
N GLY A 162 -22.86 -1.71 6.33
CA GLY A 162 -22.09 -1.05 7.40
C GLY A 162 -20.63 -0.74 7.05
N PHE A 163 -20.07 -1.34 6.00
CA PHE A 163 -18.70 -1.07 5.53
C PHE A 163 -18.69 -0.10 4.35
N LYS A 164 -17.83 0.92 4.43
CA LYS A 164 -17.60 1.87 3.34
C LYS A 164 -16.57 1.32 2.35
N ALA A 165 -16.69 1.73 1.09
CA ALA A 165 -15.66 1.51 0.08
C ALA A 165 -14.57 2.59 0.17
N GLY A 166 -13.45 2.39 -0.53
CA GLY A 166 -12.37 3.38 -0.65
C GLY A 166 -12.78 4.63 -1.42
N LEU A 167 -11.88 5.62 -1.47
CA LEU A 167 -12.16 6.94 -2.08
C LEU A 167 -12.48 6.89 -3.58
N ARG A 168 -12.01 5.86 -4.29
CA ARG A 168 -12.28 5.65 -5.72
C ARG A 168 -13.58 4.87 -5.98
N GLY A 169 -14.36 4.57 -4.93
CA GLY A 169 -15.54 3.71 -5.00
C GLY A 169 -15.22 2.23 -4.78
N GLY A 170 -16.21 1.37 -4.99
CA GLY A 170 -16.04 -0.09 -4.91
C GLY A 170 -15.51 -0.65 -6.22
N SER A 171 -14.44 -1.45 -6.15
CA SER A 171 -13.81 -2.12 -7.30
C SER A 171 -13.34 -1.19 -8.44
N PRO A 172 -12.51 -0.16 -8.15
CA PRO A 172 -11.98 0.71 -9.19
C PRO A 172 -10.99 -0.03 -10.12
N ILE A 173 -10.84 0.46 -11.34
CA ILE A 173 -9.77 0.03 -12.25
C ILE A 173 -8.51 0.84 -11.93
N THR A 174 -7.40 0.15 -11.66
CA THR A 174 -6.07 0.75 -11.49
C THR A 174 -5.29 0.58 -12.79
N THR A 175 -4.77 1.69 -13.32
CA THR A 175 -3.91 1.72 -14.52
C THR A 175 -2.52 2.22 -14.12
N LEU A 176 -1.48 1.44 -14.44
CA LEU A 176 -0.09 1.79 -14.15
C LEU A 176 0.73 1.83 -15.44
N VAL A 177 1.71 2.72 -15.49
CA VAL A 177 2.75 2.74 -16.53
C VAL A 177 3.73 1.61 -16.23
N PHE A 178 3.90 0.69 -17.17
CA PHE A 178 4.86 -0.41 -17.04
C PHE A 178 6.31 0.09 -17.02
N GLY A 179 7.16 -0.54 -16.21
CA GLY A 179 8.61 -0.35 -16.19
C GLY A 179 9.32 -1.70 -16.37
N SER A 180 10.59 -1.70 -16.81
CA SER A 180 11.31 -2.95 -17.12
C SER A 180 11.57 -3.81 -15.89
N ASN A 181 11.66 -3.19 -14.72
CA ASN A 181 11.77 -3.80 -13.40
C ASN A 181 10.87 -3.08 -12.40
N LEU A 182 10.70 -3.66 -11.21
CA LEU A 182 9.84 -3.13 -10.17
C LEU A 182 10.21 -1.70 -9.77
N ARG A 183 11.50 -1.39 -9.51
CA ARG A 183 11.95 -0.05 -9.10
C ARG A 183 11.59 1.00 -10.16
N GLU A 184 11.87 0.72 -11.42
CA GLU A 184 11.52 1.61 -12.53
C GLU A 184 10.00 1.80 -12.63
N MET A 185 9.22 0.72 -12.48
CA MET A 185 7.75 0.77 -12.47
C MET A 185 7.23 1.66 -11.34
N LEU A 186 7.82 1.61 -10.14
CA LEU A 186 7.42 2.50 -9.05
C LEU A 186 7.60 3.98 -9.44
N TRP A 187 8.81 4.36 -9.87
CA TRP A 187 9.12 5.76 -10.18
C TRP A 187 8.36 6.31 -11.39
N ARG A 188 8.06 5.47 -12.39
CA ARG A 188 7.21 5.87 -13.53
C ARG A 188 5.77 6.22 -13.13
N ASN A 189 5.31 5.74 -11.99
CA ASN A 189 3.96 5.98 -11.47
C ASN A 189 3.93 6.98 -10.30
N VAL A 190 5.06 7.61 -9.97
CA VAL A 190 5.12 8.73 -9.04
C VAL A 190 4.91 10.04 -9.80
N SER A 191 4.02 10.88 -9.28
CA SER A 191 3.75 12.22 -9.78
C SER A 191 4.71 13.25 -9.18
N LYS A 192 5.14 14.20 -10.01
CA LYS A 192 5.88 15.40 -9.59
C LYS A 192 4.97 16.38 -8.84
N LYS A 193 5.56 17.15 -7.94
CA LYS A 193 4.87 18.12 -7.09
C LYS A 193 4.02 19.12 -7.88
N SER A 194 4.57 19.66 -8.97
CA SER A 194 3.85 20.63 -9.81
C SER A 194 2.55 20.06 -10.41
N LEU A 195 2.55 18.77 -10.80
CA LEU A 195 1.34 18.13 -11.30
C LEU A 195 0.28 17.98 -10.19
N LEU A 196 0.70 17.65 -8.97
CA LEU A 196 -0.21 17.54 -7.83
C LEU A 196 -0.81 18.91 -7.46
N GLU A 197 -0.02 19.98 -7.55
CA GLU A 197 -0.49 21.36 -7.38
C GLU A 197 -1.49 21.78 -8.46
N GLU A 198 -1.21 21.47 -9.73
CA GLU A 198 -2.14 21.70 -10.85
C GLU A 198 -3.48 20.95 -10.65
N ARG A 199 -3.43 19.76 -10.05
CA ARG A 199 -4.61 18.94 -9.70
C ARG A 199 -5.27 19.38 -8.39
N GLN A 200 -4.77 20.43 -7.73
CA GLN A 200 -5.28 20.96 -6.47
C GLN A 200 -5.30 19.91 -5.34
N ILE A 201 -4.33 18.98 -5.35
CA ILE A 201 -4.17 17.99 -4.30
C ILE A 201 -3.38 18.62 -3.16
N ALA A 202 -3.96 18.62 -1.95
CA ALA A 202 -3.33 19.20 -0.78
C ALA A 202 -2.09 18.38 -0.35
N MET A 203 -0.97 19.07 -0.13
CA MET A 203 0.28 18.48 0.35
C MET A 203 0.85 19.27 1.54
N PRO A 204 0.15 19.33 2.69
CA PRO A 204 0.52 20.20 3.80
C PRO A 204 1.70 19.65 4.65
N GLY A 205 2.27 18.51 4.25
CA GLY A 205 3.36 17.81 4.93
C GLY A 205 2.88 16.82 6.00
N SER A 206 3.76 15.91 6.42
CA SER A 206 3.44 14.78 7.31
C SER A 206 2.84 15.19 8.66
N ALA A 207 3.18 16.39 9.16
CA ALA A 207 2.64 16.91 10.42
C ALA A 207 1.14 17.28 10.36
N LYS A 208 0.59 17.48 9.16
CA LYS A 208 -0.81 17.89 8.93
C LYS A 208 -1.60 16.95 8.02
N ASP A 209 -0.93 16.00 7.38
CA ASP A 209 -1.51 15.03 6.45
C ASP A 209 -1.18 13.62 6.93
N SER A 210 -1.95 13.16 7.93
CA SER A 210 -1.74 11.86 8.58
C SER A 210 -2.78 10.83 8.10
N PRO A 211 -2.38 9.55 7.97
CA PRO A 211 -3.29 8.48 7.57
C PRO A 211 -4.32 8.17 8.66
N THR A 212 -5.33 7.38 8.32
CA THR A 212 -6.51 7.16 9.18
C THR A 212 -6.19 6.39 10.46
N TRP A 213 -5.14 5.59 10.51
CA TRP A 213 -4.71 4.91 11.74
C TRP A 213 -3.88 5.80 12.69
N ILE A 214 -3.40 6.96 12.21
CA ILE A 214 -2.70 7.96 13.02
C ILE A 214 -3.69 9.01 13.53
N ASP A 215 -4.56 9.50 12.63
CA ASP A 215 -5.65 10.44 12.91
C ASP A 215 -7.00 9.82 12.49
N PRO A 216 -7.69 9.10 13.41
CA PRO A 216 -8.91 8.35 13.12
C PRO A 216 -10.06 9.20 12.59
N ILE A 217 -10.81 8.63 11.65
CA ILE A 217 -12.05 9.24 11.16
C ILE A 217 -13.07 9.27 12.31
N VAL A 218 -13.58 10.45 12.62
CA VAL A 218 -14.64 10.63 13.62
C VAL A 218 -15.95 10.06 13.09
N GLU A 219 -16.63 9.25 13.89
CA GLU A 219 -17.90 8.62 13.53
C GLU A 219 -18.93 9.68 13.11
N LYS A 220 -19.63 9.44 11.98
CA LYS A 220 -20.65 10.36 11.40
C LYS A 220 -20.14 11.75 11.02
N SER A 221 -18.82 11.96 11.00
CA SER A 221 -18.25 13.19 10.47
C SER A 221 -18.48 13.30 8.96
N THR A 222 -18.58 14.55 8.48
CA THR A 222 -18.51 14.88 7.07
C THR A 222 -17.08 15.32 6.79
N ILE A 223 -16.43 14.68 5.82
CA ILE A 223 -15.08 15.03 5.38
C ILE A 223 -15.20 15.53 3.95
N HIS A 224 -14.76 16.75 3.69
CA HIS A 224 -14.77 17.30 2.34
C HIS A 224 -13.52 16.81 1.59
N TRP A 225 -13.66 16.52 0.30
CA TRP A 225 -12.56 15.94 -0.50
C TRP A 225 -11.30 16.82 -0.50
N ASN A 226 -11.46 18.14 -0.40
CA ASN A 226 -10.38 19.13 -0.36
C ASN A 226 -9.68 19.22 1.00
N GLU A 227 -10.17 18.52 2.02
CA GLU A 227 -9.54 18.37 3.34
C GLU A 227 -8.66 17.11 3.41
N ILE A 228 -8.77 16.22 2.40
CA ILE A 228 -8.00 14.99 2.34
C ILE A 228 -6.67 15.30 1.64
N GLY A 229 -5.59 15.30 2.41
CA GLY A 229 -4.23 15.43 1.87
C GLY A 229 -3.78 14.20 1.09
N LEU A 230 -2.67 14.35 0.35
CA LEU A 230 -2.09 13.30 -0.48
C LEU A 230 -1.86 12.00 0.28
N ALA A 231 -1.21 12.04 1.45
CA ALA A 231 -0.88 10.85 2.22
C ALA A 231 -2.14 10.22 2.82
N ARG A 232 -3.03 11.01 3.42
CA ARG A 232 -4.30 10.53 3.96
C ARG A 232 -5.18 9.89 2.87
N GLY A 233 -5.18 10.45 1.67
CA GLY A 233 -5.94 9.94 0.54
C GLY A 233 -5.37 8.65 -0.05
N LEU A 234 -4.05 8.58 -0.26
CA LEU A 234 -3.40 7.39 -0.81
C LEU A 234 -3.42 6.19 0.13
N PHE A 235 -3.48 6.43 1.45
CA PHE A 235 -3.60 5.40 2.48
C PHE A 235 -4.94 5.41 3.20
N TRP A 236 -6.00 5.82 2.50
CA TRP A 236 -7.33 5.90 3.09
C TRP A 236 -7.86 4.51 3.48
N GLN A 237 -8.33 4.37 4.72
CA GLN A 237 -8.97 3.16 5.26
C GLN A 237 -10.11 3.55 6.20
#